data_AF-A0A256YUC5-F1
#
_entry.id   AF-A0A256YUC5-F1
#
_cell.length_a   1.000
_cell.length_b   1.000
_cell.length_c   1.000
_cell.angle_alpha   90.00
_cell.angle_beta   90.00
_cell.angle_gamma   90.00
#
_symmetry.space_group_name_H-M   'P 1'
#
loop_
_entity.id
_entity.type
_entity.pdbx_description
1 polymer ?
#
loop_
_entity_poly.entity_id
_entity_poly.type
_entity_poly.pdbx_seq_one_letter_code
_entity_poly.pdbx_strand_id
1 'polypeptide(L)'
;MARVGARHVKVLNLSVLTALGLAYLLTGFISIINWCIGLASANQQLYSNFIPGDLGFALVALTVGASLTTSAYYALRGDRAMHLAVVACGTWLAQGALTIQVMVVAAAVLDAIVLGEEVDYSIISEHLLRMDVILGCVILPVSVLYTLMLKKMIKRSK
;
A
#
# COMPACT_ATOMS: atom_id res chain seq x y z
N MET A 1 -35.37 -3.21 6.91
CA MET A 1 -34.16 -2.71 7.59
C MET A 1 -32.85 -3.37 7.13
N ALA A 2 -32.81 -4.67 6.81
CA ALA A 2 -31.57 -5.36 6.34
C ALA A 2 -30.93 -4.81 5.04
N ARG A 3 -31.71 -4.21 4.12
CA ARG A 3 -31.19 -3.62 2.87
C ARG A 3 -30.44 -2.29 3.06
N VAL A 4 -30.72 -1.55 4.13
CA VAL A 4 -30.09 -0.25 4.41
C VAL A 4 -28.67 -0.46 4.94
N GLY A 5 -28.48 -1.39 5.89
CA GLY A 5 -27.15 -1.75 6.40
C GLY A 5 -26.20 -2.28 5.32
N ALA A 6 -26.68 -3.12 4.41
CA ALA A 6 -25.87 -3.65 3.32
C ALA A 6 -25.43 -2.58 2.29
N ARG A 7 -26.18 -1.47 2.16
CA ARG A 7 -25.84 -0.34 1.29
C ARG A 7 -24.77 0.54 1.94
N HIS A 8 -24.91 0.83 3.24
CA HIS A 8 -23.92 1.60 4.00
C HIS A 8 -22.57 0.90 4.07
N VAL A 9 -22.54 -0.42 4.30
CA VAL A 9 -21.28 -1.20 4.33
C VAL A 9 -20.59 -1.21 2.96
N LYS A 10 -21.34 -1.29 1.86
CA LYS A 10 -20.77 -1.20 0.51
C LYS A 10 -20.19 0.18 0.19
N VAL A 11 -20.90 1.23 0.59
CA VAL A 11 -20.46 2.62 0.37
C VAL A 11 -19.23 2.94 1.22
N LEU A 12 -19.20 2.48 2.47
CA LEU A 12 -18.06 2.63 3.37
C LEU A 12 -16.81 1.92 2.85
N ASN A 13 -16.95 0.68 2.34
CA ASN A 13 -15.83 -0.05 1.77
C ASN A 13 -15.28 0.63 0.51
N LEU A 14 -16.15 1.19 -0.33
CA LEU A 14 -15.75 1.91 -1.53
C LEU A 14 -15.00 3.20 -1.18
N SER A 15 -15.51 3.99 -0.23
CA SER A 15 -14.86 5.23 0.21
C SER A 15 -13.48 4.99 0.84
N VAL A 16 -13.35 3.92 1.64
CA VAL A 16 -12.06 3.52 2.22
C VAL A 16 -11.07 3.13 1.13
N LEU A 17 -11.51 2.37 0.13
CA LEU A 17 -10.66 1.99 -0.99
C LEU A 17 -10.17 3.19 -1.80
N THR A 18 -11.05 4.15 -2.08
CA THR A 18 -10.67 5.38 -2.78
C THR A 18 -9.72 6.23 -1.96
N ALA A 19 -9.94 6.34 -0.65
CA ALA A 19 -9.07 7.09 0.24
C ALA A 19 -7.67 6.46 0.31
N LEU A 20 -7.59 5.13 0.42
CA LEU A 20 -6.33 4.39 0.33
C LEU A 20 -5.66 4.59 -1.03
N GLY A 21 -6.39 4.48 -2.13
CA GLY A 21 -5.86 4.70 -3.47
C GLY A 21 -5.25 6.09 -3.65
N LEU A 22 -5.94 7.12 -3.17
CA LEU A 22 -5.45 8.50 -3.16
C LEU A 22 -4.22 8.67 -2.27
N ALA A 23 -4.21 8.07 -1.08
CA ALA A 23 -3.06 8.12 -0.17
C ALA A 23 -1.81 7.53 -0.84
N TYR A 24 -1.94 6.35 -1.46
CA TYR A 24 -0.85 5.70 -2.22
C TYR A 24 -0.37 6.55 -3.40
N LEU A 25 -1.28 7.18 -4.15
CA LEU A 25 -0.91 8.09 -5.23
C LEU A 25 -0.11 9.29 -4.71
N LEU A 26 -0.61 9.95 -3.65
CA LEU A 26 0.06 11.10 -3.05
C LEU A 26 1.46 10.73 -2.54
N THR A 27 1.60 9.61 -1.83
CA THR A 27 2.91 9.14 -1.35
C THR A 27 3.86 8.81 -2.51
N GLY A 28 3.33 8.24 -3.60
CA GLY A 28 4.11 7.95 -4.80
C GLY A 28 4.63 9.23 -5.48
N PHE A 29 3.79 10.26 -5.61
CA PHE A 29 4.21 11.55 -6.15
C PHE A 29 5.23 12.26 -5.26
N ILE A 30 5.03 12.24 -3.93
CA ILE A 30 6.00 12.83 -2.98
C ILE A 30 7.34 12.10 -3.07
N SER A 31 7.35 10.78 -3.20
CA SER A 31 8.58 10.01 -3.40
C SER A 31 9.35 10.44 -4.65
N ILE A 32 8.65 10.65 -5.78
CA ILE A 32 9.28 11.16 -7.02
C ILE A 32 9.88 12.55 -6.79
N ILE A 33 9.15 13.44 -6.11
CA ILE A 33 9.66 14.78 -5.79
C ILE A 33 10.91 14.68 -4.91
N ASN A 34 10.89 13.84 -3.88
CA ASN A 34 12.04 13.62 -2.99
C ASN A 34 13.24 13.05 -3.73
N TRP A 35 13.01 12.14 -4.68
CA TRP A 35 14.05 11.61 -5.55
C TRP A 35 14.67 12.70 -6.45
N CYS A 36 13.84 13.55 -7.07
CA CYS A 36 14.29 14.70 -7.86
C CYS A 36 15.08 15.72 -7.04
N ILE A 37 14.67 16.00 -5.81
CA ILE A 37 15.38 16.89 -4.87
C ILE A 37 16.74 16.30 -4.49
N GLY A 38 16.79 14.98 -4.26
CA GLY A 38 18.03 14.25 -3.97
C GLY A 38 19.06 14.38 -5.11
N LEU A 39 18.62 14.30 -6.36
CA LEU A 39 19.47 14.54 -7.54
C LEU A 39 20.03 15.96 -7.60
N ALA A 40 19.24 16.95 -7.20
CA ALA A 40 19.65 18.36 -7.20
C ALA A 40 20.59 18.73 -6.05
N SER A 41 20.97 17.77 -5.18
CA SER A 41 21.76 18.01 -3.95
C SER A 41 21.16 19.10 -3.04
N ALA A 42 19.85 19.31 -3.14
CA ALA A 42 19.14 20.29 -2.32
C ALA A 42 18.84 19.67 -0.94
N ASN A 43 19.27 20.34 0.14
CA ASN A 43 19.26 19.80 1.50
C ASN A 43 17.87 19.74 2.17
N GLN A 44 16.78 19.84 1.41
CA GLN A 44 15.40 19.88 1.92
C GLN A 44 14.52 18.83 1.22
N GLN A 45 14.65 17.57 1.62
CA GLN A 45 13.69 16.54 1.26
C GLN A 45 12.38 16.73 2.05
N LEU A 46 11.23 16.59 1.38
CA LEU A 46 9.92 16.71 2.01
C LEU A 46 9.60 15.43 2.79
N TYR A 47 9.45 15.52 4.11
CA TYR A 47 9.09 14.38 4.96
C TYR A 47 10.01 13.15 4.81
N SER A 48 11.34 13.37 4.75
CA SER A 48 12.34 12.30 4.52
C SER A 48 12.19 11.10 5.48
N ASN A 49 11.80 11.37 6.74
CA ASN A 49 11.61 10.33 7.76
C ASN A 49 10.41 9.40 7.50
N PHE A 50 9.43 9.83 6.69
CA PHE A 50 8.18 9.07 6.44
C PHE A 50 8.05 8.60 4.99
N ILE A 51 8.54 9.40 4.04
CA ILE A 51 8.42 9.14 2.61
C ILE A 51 9.82 9.10 1.99
N PRO A 52 10.31 7.91 1.62
CA PRO A 52 11.62 7.76 1.00
C PRO A 52 11.66 8.47 -0.36
N GLY A 53 12.81 9.01 -0.75
CA GLY A 53 13.06 9.46 -2.12
C GLY A 53 13.50 8.32 -3.03
N ASP A 54 12.71 7.25 -3.13
CA ASP A 54 13.05 6.04 -3.87
C ASP A 54 12.08 5.78 -5.04
N LEU A 55 12.64 5.60 -6.24
CA LEU A 55 11.87 5.33 -7.45
C LEU A 55 11.16 3.97 -7.40
N GLY A 56 11.77 2.96 -6.76
CA GLY A 56 11.17 1.65 -6.57
C GLY A 56 9.87 1.76 -5.78
N PHE A 57 9.95 2.43 -4.63
CA PHE A 57 8.79 2.77 -3.81
C PHE A 57 7.75 3.60 -4.60
N ALA A 58 8.18 4.65 -5.30
CA ALA A 58 7.26 5.49 -6.07
C ALA A 58 6.46 4.69 -7.10
N LEU A 59 7.13 3.80 -7.83
CA LEU A 59 6.51 2.96 -8.84
C LEU A 59 5.47 2.02 -8.22
N VAL A 60 5.80 1.38 -7.11
CA VAL A 60 4.89 0.48 -6.39
C VAL A 60 3.70 1.28 -5.81
N ALA A 61 3.95 2.41 -5.16
CA ALA A 61 2.91 3.23 -4.57
C ALA A 61 1.94 3.78 -5.63
N LEU A 62 2.45 4.27 -6.77
CA LEU A 62 1.61 4.76 -7.87
C LEU A 62 0.79 3.65 -8.50
N THR A 63 1.36 2.45 -8.71
CA THR A 63 0.64 1.31 -9.31
C THR A 63 -0.45 0.79 -8.38
N VAL A 64 -0.19 0.70 -7.08
CA VAL A 64 -1.19 0.36 -6.06
C VAL A 64 -2.29 1.43 -6.04
N GLY A 65 -1.91 2.71 -5.95
CA GLY A 65 -2.85 3.82 -5.90
C GLY A 65 -3.75 3.91 -7.13
N ALA A 66 -3.18 3.75 -8.32
CA ALA A 66 -3.92 3.68 -9.57
C ALA A 66 -4.89 2.48 -9.57
N SER A 67 -4.43 1.29 -9.19
CA SER A 67 -5.27 0.09 -9.13
C SER A 67 -6.47 0.28 -8.21
N LEU A 68 -6.27 0.78 -6.98
CA LEU A 68 -7.37 1.00 -6.03
C LEU A 68 -8.35 2.08 -6.52
N THR A 69 -7.86 3.13 -7.16
CA THR A 69 -8.69 4.21 -7.72
C THR A 69 -9.50 3.72 -8.93
N THR A 70 -8.87 2.98 -9.84
CA THR A 70 -9.53 2.37 -11.00
C THR A 70 -10.54 1.31 -10.59
N SER A 71 -10.29 0.59 -9.51
CA SER A 71 -11.27 -0.31 -8.91
C SER A 71 -12.56 0.43 -8.54
N ALA A 72 -12.45 1.62 -7.96
CA ALA A 72 -13.63 2.39 -7.58
C ALA A 72 -14.43 2.84 -8.81
N TYR A 73 -13.73 3.18 -9.90
CA TYR A 73 -14.36 3.45 -11.19
C TYR A 73 -15.17 2.26 -11.71
N TYR A 74 -14.60 1.04 -11.69
CA TYR A 74 -15.32 -0.16 -12.10
C TYR A 74 -16.49 -0.52 -11.18
N ALA A 75 -16.37 -0.25 -9.88
CA ALA A 75 -17.48 -0.40 -8.94
C ALA A 75 -18.67 0.52 -9.30
N LEU A 76 -18.39 1.76 -9.69
CA LEU A 76 -19.42 2.73 -10.12
C LEU A 76 -20.08 2.34 -11.45
N ARG A 77 -19.32 1.76 -12.38
CA ARG A 77 -19.86 1.18 -13.62
C ARG A 77 -20.68 -0.10 -13.39
N GLY A 78 -20.62 -0.69 -12.20
CA GLY A 78 -21.34 -1.92 -11.86
C GLY A 78 -20.63 -3.21 -12.29
N ASP A 79 -19.41 -3.13 -12.83
CA ASP A 79 -18.62 -4.30 -13.21
C ASP A 79 -17.92 -4.88 -11.98
N ARG A 80 -18.59 -5.87 -11.37
CA ARG A 80 -18.12 -6.50 -10.13
C ARG A 80 -16.88 -7.37 -10.35
N ALA A 81 -16.75 -7.99 -11.53
CA ALA A 81 -15.63 -8.89 -11.80
C ALA A 81 -14.34 -8.08 -11.93
N MET A 82 -14.38 -7.01 -12.72
CA MET A 82 -13.24 -6.15 -12.93
C MET A 82 -12.88 -5.37 -11.66
N HIS A 83 -13.88 -4.89 -10.91
CA HIS A 83 -13.65 -4.30 -9.58
C HIS A 83 -12.86 -5.26 -8.67
N LEU A 84 -13.35 -6.48 -8.44
CA LEU A 84 -12.70 -7.44 -7.54
C LEU A 84 -11.29 -7.82 -8.02
N ALA A 85 -11.08 -7.99 -9.32
CA ALA A 85 -9.79 -8.33 -9.89
C ALA A 85 -8.75 -7.21 -9.68
N VAL A 86 -9.13 -5.97 -9.97
CA VAL A 86 -8.23 -4.81 -9.84
C VAL A 86 -7.90 -4.53 -8.36
N VAL A 87 -8.88 -4.68 -7.44
CA VAL A 87 -8.59 -4.59 -6.00
C VAL A 87 -7.64 -5.67 -5.53
N ALA A 88 -7.89 -6.92 -5.92
CA ALA A 88 -7.01 -8.02 -5.54
C ALA A 88 -5.59 -7.76 -6.03
N CYS A 89 -5.41 -7.32 -7.28
CA CYS A 89 -4.11 -6.98 -7.82
C CYS A 89 -3.41 -5.87 -7.01
N GLY A 90 -4.08 -4.73 -6.79
CA GLY A 90 -3.51 -3.60 -6.04
C GLY A 90 -3.17 -3.95 -4.58
N THR A 91 -4.06 -4.70 -3.91
CA THR A 91 -3.83 -5.12 -2.52
C THR A 91 -2.72 -6.16 -2.39
N TRP A 92 -2.52 -7.04 -3.38
CA TRP A 92 -1.40 -7.99 -3.41
C TRP A 92 -0.08 -7.32 -3.68
N LEU A 93 -0.04 -6.32 -4.57
CA LEU A 93 1.15 -5.50 -4.80
C LEU A 93 1.57 -4.77 -3.53
N ALA A 94 0.63 -4.13 -2.85
CA ALA A 94 0.89 -3.47 -1.58
C ALA A 94 1.39 -4.43 -0.49
N GLN A 95 0.83 -5.64 -0.44
CA GLN A 95 1.29 -6.68 0.47
C GLN A 95 2.72 -7.15 0.14
N GLY A 96 3.05 -7.30 -1.15
CA GLY A 96 4.41 -7.62 -1.59
C GLY A 96 5.41 -6.54 -1.16
N ALA A 97 5.04 -5.28 -1.31
CA ALA A 97 5.84 -4.14 -0.85
C ALA A 97 6.11 -4.21 0.66
N LEU A 98 5.07 -4.46 1.46
CA LEU A 98 5.18 -4.63 2.91
C LEU A 98 6.14 -5.77 3.27
N THR A 99 6.02 -6.93 2.60
CA THR A 99 6.89 -8.08 2.87
C THR A 99 8.35 -7.80 2.55
N ILE A 100 8.62 -7.09 1.46
CA ILE A 100 9.99 -6.69 1.09
C ILE A 100 10.54 -5.75 2.17
N GLN A 101 9.76 -4.75 2.59
CA GLN A 101 10.18 -3.80 3.62
C GLN A 101 10.49 -4.49 4.96
N VAL A 102 9.66 -5.46 5.37
CA VAL A 102 9.93 -6.27 6.58
C VAL A 102 11.22 -7.09 6.44
N MET A 103 11.46 -7.68 5.26
CA MET A 103 12.70 -8.40 4.99
C MET A 103 13.94 -7.49 5.04
N VAL A 104 13.83 -6.25 4.53
CA VAL A 104 14.92 -5.26 4.60
C VAL A 104 15.27 -4.94 6.05
N VAL A 105 14.27 -4.70 6.90
CA VAL A 105 14.51 -4.46 8.33
C VAL A 105 15.12 -5.68 9.01
N ALA A 106 14.62 -6.88 8.72
CA ALA A 106 15.18 -8.12 9.27
C ALA A 106 16.64 -8.34 8.84
N ALA A 107 16.97 -8.02 7.59
CA ALA A 107 18.33 -8.10 7.06
C ALA A 107 19.27 -7.10 7.76
N ALA A 108 18.83 -5.85 7.96
CA ALA A 108 19.62 -4.84 8.66
C ALA A 108 19.91 -5.23 10.11
N VAL A 109 18.93 -5.79 10.82
CA VAL A 109 19.12 -6.31 12.18
C VAL A 109 20.09 -7.49 12.20
N LEU A 110 19.96 -8.42 11.24
CA LEU A 110 20.85 -9.57 11.15
C LEU A 110 22.29 -9.14 10.87
N ASP A 111 22.48 -8.16 9.99
CA ASP A 111 23.80 -7.61 9.65
C ASP A 111 24.50 -6.99 10.87
N ALA A 112 23.78 -6.17 11.66
CA ALA A 112 24.30 -5.61 12.91
C ALA A 112 24.73 -6.71 13.90
N ILE A 113 23.93 -7.78 14.03
CA ILE A 113 24.26 -8.93 14.89
C ILE A 113 25.52 -9.65 14.40
N VAL A 114 25.68 -9.85 13.10
CA VAL A 114 26.86 -10.53 12.52
C VAL A 114 28.12 -9.70 12.71
N LEU A 115 28.03 -8.38 12.57
CA LEU A 115 29.16 -7.46 12.75
C LEU A 115 29.49 -7.20 14.24
N GLY A 116 28.63 -7.63 15.16
CA GLY A 116 28.79 -7.40 16.60
C GLY A 116 28.54 -5.96 17.01
N GLU A 117 27.82 -5.20 16.19
CA GLU A 117 27.42 -3.83 16.47
C GLU A 117 26.20 -3.80 17.39
N GLU A 118 26.06 -2.74 18.19
CA GLU A 118 24.84 -2.54 18.97
C GLU A 118 23.65 -2.32 18.02
N VAL A 119 22.58 -3.09 18.21
CA VAL A 119 21.37 -2.94 17.42
C VAL A 119 20.72 -1.60 17.77
N ASP A 120 20.86 -0.63 16.88
CA ASP A 120 20.23 0.67 17.04
C ASP A 120 18.72 0.55 16.79
N TYR A 121 17.94 0.58 17.88
CA TYR A 121 16.49 0.55 17.84
C TYR A 121 15.89 1.76 17.11
N SER A 122 16.64 2.86 16.95
CA SER A 122 16.19 4.02 16.19
C SER A 122 15.97 3.69 14.71
N ILE A 123 16.89 2.94 14.10
CA ILE A 123 16.83 2.49 12.69
C ILE A 123 15.59 1.62 12.45
N ILE A 124 15.28 0.74 13.40
CA ILE A 124 14.08 -0.12 13.35
C ILE A 124 12.82 0.73 13.41
N SER A 125 12.78 1.71 14.31
CA SER A 125 11.61 2.59 14.48
C SER A 125 11.36 3.45 13.24
N GLU A 126 12.40 4.00 12.62
CA GLU A 126 12.29 4.81 11.41
C GLU A 126 11.83 3.98 10.20
N HIS A 127 12.37 2.77 10.03
CA HIS A 127 11.96 1.90 8.93
C HIS A 127 10.53 1.34 9.09
N LEU A 128 10.05 1.18 10.32
CA LEU A 128 8.67 0.75 10.62
C LEU A 128 7.66 1.90 10.54
N LEU A 129 8.07 3.15 10.76
CA LEU A 129 7.22 4.33 10.61
C LEU A 129 7.06 4.80 9.15
N ARG A 130 7.80 4.19 8.23
CA ARG A 130 7.74 4.53 6.80
C ARG A 130 6.34 4.28 6.24
N MET A 131 5.88 5.15 5.35
CA MET A 131 4.53 5.10 4.79
C MET A 131 4.20 3.77 4.10
N ASP A 132 5.21 3.09 3.54
CA ASP A 132 5.16 1.71 3.06
C ASP A 132 4.51 0.75 4.07
N VAL A 133 5.02 0.77 5.30
CA VAL A 133 4.63 -0.16 6.37
C VAL A 133 3.27 0.24 6.91
N ILE A 134 3.03 1.54 7.11
CA ILE A 134 1.75 2.05 7.62
C ILE A 134 0.62 1.71 6.65
N LEU A 135 0.76 2.09 5.38
CA LEU A 135 -0.27 1.82 4.36
C LEU A 135 -0.41 0.33 4.07
N GLY A 136 0.68 -0.45 4.12
CA GLY A 136 0.67 -1.91 4.01
C GLY A 136 -0.09 -2.58 5.16
N CYS A 137 0.09 -2.10 6.40
CA CYS A 137 -0.65 -2.62 7.55
C CYS A 137 -2.15 -2.30 7.48
N VAL A 138 -2.52 -1.12 6.98
CA VAL A 138 -3.94 -0.76 6.81
C VAL A 138 -4.60 -1.58 5.69
N ILE A 139 -3.85 -1.96 4.65
CA ILE A 139 -4.42 -2.69 3.50
C ILE A 139 -4.55 -4.20 3.73
N LEU A 140 -3.82 -4.78 4.68
CA LEU A 140 -3.91 -6.19 5.09
C LEU A 140 -5.34 -6.71 5.30
N PRO A 141 -6.16 -6.13 6.20
CA PRO A 141 -7.52 -6.62 6.44
C PRO A 141 -8.41 -6.50 5.19
N VAL A 142 -8.18 -5.46 4.38
CA VAL A 142 -8.88 -5.24 3.11
C VAL A 142 -8.52 -6.34 2.11
N SER A 143 -7.23 -6.66 1.97
CA SER A 143 -6.72 -7.71 1.08
C SER A 143 -7.35 -9.07 1.35
N VAL A 144 -7.42 -9.47 2.63
CA VAL A 144 -8.03 -10.75 3.04
C VAL A 144 -9.52 -10.80 2.66
N LEU A 145 -10.26 -9.72 2.89
CA LEU A 145 -11.68 -9.67 2.56
C LEU A 145 -11.91 -9.79 1.04
N TYR A 146 -11.18 -9.02 0.24
CA TYR A 146 -11.37 -8.97 -1.21
C TYR A 146 -10.92 -10.25 -1.92
N THR A 147 -9.87 -10.91 -1.44
CA THR A 147 -9.43 -12.23 -1.96
C THR A 147 -10.47 -13.32 -1.71
N LEU A 148 -11.07 -13.35 -0.52
CA LEU A 148 -12.16 -14.27 -0.21
C LEU A 148 -13.39 -14.02 -1.10
N MET A 149 -13.73 -12.76 -1.35
CA MET A 149 -14.82 -12.39 -2.26
C MET A 149 -14.54 -12.82 -3.70
N LEU A 150 -13.31 -12.60 -4.19
CA LEU A 150 -12.88 -13.01 -5.52
C LEU A 150 -12.94 -14.54 -5.68
N LYS A 151 -12.40 -15.29 -4.71
CA LYS A 151 -12.45 -16.76 -4.68
C LYS A 151 -13.90 -17.29 -4.73
N LYS A 152 -14.80 -16.67 -3.96
CA LYS A 152 -16.22 -17.03 -3.94
C LYS A 152 -16.91 -16.77 -5.28
N MET A 153 -16.54 -15.70 -5.99
CA MET A 153 -17.06 -15.40 -7.32
C MET A 153 -16.60 -16.44 -8.35
N ILE A 154 -15.30 -16.76 -8.37
CA ILE A 154 -14.73 -17.77 -9.28
C ILE A 154 -15.40 -19.14 -9.07
N LYS A 155 -15.60 -19.56 -7.81
CA LYS A 155 -16.24 -20.84 -7.49
C LYS A 155 -17.71 -20.92 -7.94
N ARG A 156 -18.43 -19.80 -8.02
CA ARG A 156 -19.83 -19.75 -8.49
C ARG A 156 -19.97 -19.72 -10.01
N SER A 157 -18.88 -19.46 -10.72
CA SER A 157 -18.85 -19.44 -12.19
C SER A 157 -18.53 -20.81 -12.79
N LYS A 158 -18.15 -21.80 -11.97
CA LYS A 158 -17.99 -23.21 -12.32
C LYS A 158 -19.25 -23.97 -11.93
#